data_AF-A0A3R7ELX0-F1
#
_entry.id   AF-A0A3R7ELX0-F1
#
_cell.length_a   1.000
_cell.length_b   1.000
_cell.length_c   1.000
_cell.angle_alpha   90.00
_cell.angle_beta   90.00
_cell.angle_gamma   90.00
#
_symmetry.space_group_name_H-M   'P 1'
#
loop_
_entity.id
_entity.type
_entity.pdbx_description
1 polymer ?
#
loop_
_entity_poly.entity_id
_entity_poly.type
_entity_poly.pdbx_seq_one_letter_code
_entity_poly.pdbx_strand_id
1 'polypeptide(L)'
;MAAHELLTTDELGLLRRGLLEWAGPARCSDELAFGMGFNGMQDMIDQCRRLRAALGDGTPLAAADWARILLATEIVFVSDLAGSGVEWSTTTGFSDASTIRTLRAVQRKLAGAVGPYYGKRASGPLASS
;
A
#
# COMPACT_ATOMS: atom_id res chain seq x y z
N MET A 1 -3.36 -1.69 -20.77
CA MET A 1 -3.23 -2.74 -19.73
C MET A 1 -3.37 -2.07 -18.38
N ALA A 2 -4.29 -2.56 -17.56
CA ALA A 2 -4.46 -2.06 -16.21
C ALA A 2 -3.25 -2.47 -15.35
N ALA A 3 -2.78 -1.62 -14.44
CA ALA A 3 -1.61 -1.92 -13.63
C ALA A 3 -1.77 -3.18 -12.77
N HIS A 4 -3.01 -3.59 -12.46
CA HIS A 4 -3.32 -4.86 -11.80
C HIS A 4 -2.85 -6.07 -12.63
N GLU A 5 -3.10 -6.06 -13.95
CA GLU A 5 -2.78 -7.16 -14.87
C GLU A 5 -1.26 -7.42 -15.00
N LEU A 6 -0.44 -6.47 -14.57
CA LEU A 6 1.03 -6.59 -14.58
C LEU A 6 1.56 -7.30 -13.33
N LEU A 7 0.79 -7.35 -12.25
CA LEU A 7 1.22 -7.88 -10.96
C LEU A 7 0.95 -9.37 -10.86
N THR A 8 1.87 -10.11 -10.24
CA THR A 8 1.68 -11.53 -9.92
C THR A 8 0.79 -11.70 -8.69
N THR A 9 0.31 -12.92 -8.46
CA THR A 9 -0.44 -13.26 -7.23
C THR A 9 0.35 -12.94 -5.96
N ASP A 10 1.66 -13.21 -5.95
CA ASP A 10 2.52 -12.92 -4.78
C ASP A 10 2.69 -11.43 -4.55
N GLU A 11 2.83 -10.65 -5.63
CA GLU A 11 2.93 -9.19 -5.58
C GLU A 11 1.63 -8.56 -5.07
N LEU A 12 0.48 -9.01 -5.58
CA LEU A 12 -0.83 -8.61 -5.07
C LEU A 12 -1.03 -9.05 -3.61
N GLY A 13 -0.57 -10.24 -3.26
CA GLY A 13 -0.60 -10.77 -1.89
C GLY A 13 0.18 -9.89 -0.92
N LEU A 14 1.39 -9.46 -1.31
CA LEU A 14 2.21 -8.53 -0.53
C LEU A 14 1.48 -7.19 -0.30
N LEU A 15 0.95 -6.58 -1.36
CA LEU A 15 0.22 -5.30 -1.25
C LEU A 15 -1.01 -5.42 -0.36
N ARG A 16 -1.80 -6.48 -0.53
CA ARG A 16 -2.99 -6.75 0.30
C ARG A 16 -2.63 -6.96 1.76
N ARG A 17 -1.50 -7.61 2.04
CA ARG A 17 -1.02 -7.82 3.40
C ARG A 17 -0.52 -6.52 4.02
N GLY A 18 0.25 -5.71 3.29
CA GLY A 18 0.70 -4.40 3.75
C GLY A 18 -0.48 -3.51 4.17
N LEU A 19 -1.55 -3.46 3.36
CA LEU A 19 -2.77 -2.72 3.72
C LEU A 19 -3.48 -3.25 4.97
N LEU A 20 -3.40 -4.56 5.23
CA LEU A 20 -4.04 -5.17 6.41
C LEU A 20 -3.34 -4.77 7.71
N GLU A 21 -2.02 -4.62 7.69
CA GLU A 21 -1.25 -4.26 8.90
C GLU A 21 -1.66 -2.90 9.49
N TRP A 22 -2.14 -1.97 8.65
CA TRP A 22 -2.66 -0.67 9.07
C TRP A 22 -4.00 -0.74 9.83
N ALA A 23 -4.73 -1.85 9.72
CA ALA A 23 -5.89 -2.14 10.56
C ALA A 23 -5.53 -2.97 11.81
N GLY A 24 -4.22 -3.21 12.04
CA GLY A 24 -3.67 -4.03 13.11
C GLY A 24 -2.63 -3.26 13.95
N PRO A 25 -1.41 -3.79 14.15
CA PRO A 25 -0.44 -3.26 15.12
C PRO A 25 0.25 -1.94 14.70
N ALA A 26 0.13 -1.54 13.43
CA ALA A 26 0.74 -0.31 12.94
C ALA A 26 0.14 0.93 13.61
N ARG A 27 0.99 1.90 13.92
CA ARG A 27 0.63 3.12 14.65
C ARG A 27 0.68 4.31 13.71
N CYS A 28 -0.42 4.55 13.00
CA CYS A 28 -0.53 5.70 12.09
C CYS A 28 -1.04 6.94 12.83
N SER A 29 -0.40 8.09 12.63
CA SER A 29 -0.96 9.39 13.01
C SER A 29 -1.74 10.01 11.84
N ASP A 30 -2.56 11.02 12.13
CA ASP A 30 -3.28 11.76 11.08
C ASP A 30 -2.30 12.42 10.08
N GLU A 31 -1.17 12.95 10.55
CA GLU A 31 -0.16 13.58 9.69
C GLU A 31 0.50 12.56 8.76
N LEU A 32 0.79 11.36 9.26
CA LEU A 32 1.37 10.29 8.45
C LEU A 32 0.36 9.81 7.40
N ALA A 33 -0.89 9.58 7.80
CA ALA A 33 -1.97 9.23 6.89
C ALA A 33 -2.17 10.32 5.81
N PHE A 34 -2.13 11.58 6.23
CA PHE A 34 -2.22 12.72 5.32
C PHE A 34 -1.06 12.77 4.33
N GLY A 35 0.17 12.51 4.79
CA GLY A 35 1.37 12.40 3.95
C GLY A 35 1.28 11.29 2.91
N MET A 36 0.66 10.16 3.28
CA MET A 36 0.41 9.03 2.35
C MET A 36 -0.70 9.30 1.33
N GLY A 37 -1.42 10.42 1.45
CA GLY A 37 -2.49 10.80 0.52
C GLY A 37 -3.90 10.41 0.96
N PHE A 38 -4.08 10.10 2.24
CA PHE A 38 -5.39 9.99 2.89
C PHE A 38 -5.81 11.33 3.52
N ASN A 39 -7.02 11.40 4.08
CA ASN A 39 -7.53 12.58 4.78
C ASN A 39 -7.31 12.54 6.31
N GLY A 40 -6.84 11.41 6.83
CA GLY A 40 -6.59 11.16 8.25
C GLY A 40 -6.54 9.66 8.53
N MET A 41 -6.28 9.28 9.77
CA MET A 41 -6.15 7.88 10.19
C MET A 41 -7.43 7.08 9.90
N GLN A 42 -8.59 7.64 10.19
CA GLN A 42 -9.86 6.94 9.97
C GLN A 42 -10.12 6.69 8.48
N ASP A 43 -9.92 7.71 7.63
CA ASP A 43 -10.03 7.57 6.18
C ASP A 43 -9.03 6.53 5.66
N MET A 44 -7.80 6.54 6.18
CA MET A 44 -6.81 5.53 5.82
C MET A 44 -7.29 4.11 6.09
N ILE A 45 -7.86 3.81 7.27
CA ILE A 45 -8.35 2.47 7.61
C ILE A 45 -9.45 2.03 6.64
N ASP A 46 -10.40 2.92 6.35
CA ASP A 46 -11.52 2.63 5.46
C ASP A 46 -11.06 2.44 4.01
N GLN A 47 -10.14 3.27 3.54
CA GLN A 47 -9.53 3.13 2.22
C GLN A 47 -8.65 1.89 2.12
N CYS A 48 -7.86 1.53 3.14
CA CYS A 48 -7.09 0.28 3.16
C CYS A 48 -8.02 -0.94 2.99
N ARG A 49 -9.19 -0.94 3.65
CA ARG A 49 -10.20 -2.00 3.47
C ARG A 49 -10.72 -2.05 2.02
N ARG A 50 -11.12 -0.89 1.46
CA ARG A 50 -11.61 -0.77 0.07
C ARG A 50 -10.57 -1.22 -0.94
N LEU A 51 -9.36 -0.69 -0.84
CA LEU A 51 -8.24 -0.96 -1.76
C LEU A 51 -7.82 -2.43 -1.70
N ARG A 52 -7.85 -3.05 -0.52
CA ARG A 52 -7.56 -4.49 -0.39
C ARG A 52 -8.62 -5.36 -1.07
N ALA A 53 -9.90 -4.97 -1.03
CA ALA A 53 -10.96 -5.64 -1.77
C ALA A 53 -10.76 -5.46 -3.29
N ALA A 54 -10.53 -4.23 -3.75
CA ALA A 54 -10.29 -3.92 -5.16
C ALA A 54 -9.10 -4.70 -5.76
N LEU A 55 -8.00 -4.85 -5.02
CA LEU A 55 -6.86 -5.68 -5.42
C LEU A 55 -7.24 -7.17 -5.55
N GLY A 56 -8.14 -7.66 -4.70
CA GLY A 56 -8.62 -9.04 -4.75
C GLY A 56 -9.59 -9.33 -5.88
N ASP A 57 -10.46 -8.38 -6.17
CA ASP A 57 -11.52 -8.52 -7.16
C ASP A 57 -11.06 -8.12 -8.57
N GLY A 58 -9.81 -7.64 -8.73
CA GLY A 58 -9.32 -7.16 -10.01
C GLY A 58 -9.95 -5.83 -10.45
N THR A 59 -10.52 -5.09 -9.50
CA THR A 59 -11.20 -3.82 -9.82
C THR A 59 -10.18 -2.79 -10.32
N PRO A 60 -10.47 -2.06 -11.41
CA PRO A 60 -9.60 -0.99 -11.89
C PRO A 60 -9.36 0.06 -10.81
N LEU A 61 -8.08 0.38 -10.57
CA LEU A 61 -7.65 1.38 -9.60
C LEU A 61 -7.09 2.61 -10.30
N ALA A 62 -7.40 3.78 -9.75
CA ALA A 62 -6.81 5.05 -10.19
C ALA A 62 -5.32 5.12 -9.84
N ALA A 63 -4.57 5.96 -10.56
CA ALA A 63 -3.14 6.16 -10.31
C ALA A 63 -2.84 6.61 -8.87
N ALA A 64 -3.70 7.46 -8.28
CA ALA A 64 -3.57 7.88 -6.88
C ALA A 64 -3.74 6.71 -5.90
N ASP A 65 -4.64 5.77 -6.20
CA ASP A 65 -4.85 4.58 -5.38
C ASP A 65 -3.63 3.66 -5.42
N TRP A 66 -3.01 3.48 -6.60
CA TRP A 66 -1.74 2.77 -6.70
C TRP A 66 -0.62 3.42 -5.90
N ALA A 67 -0.53 4.76 -5.92
CA ALA A 67 0.46 5.50 -5.14
C ALA A 67 0.23 5.33 -3.63
N ARG A 68 -1.02 5.41 -3.16
CA ARG A 68 -1.40 5.16 -1.76
C ARG A 68 -1.01 3.74 -1.33
N ILE A 69 -1.37 2.74 -2.14
CA ILE A 69 -1.07 1.33 -1.85
C ILE A 69 0.43 1.11 -1.73
N LEU A 70 1.19 1.61 -2.70
CA LEU A 70 2.63 1.42 -2.75
C LEU A 70 3.31 2.06 -1.53
N LEU A 71 3.02 3.33 -1.25
CA LEU A 71 3.64 4.06 -0.16
C LEU A 71 3.24 3.50 1.21
N ALA A 72 1.97 3.14 1.40
CA ALA A 72 1.50 2.51 2.62
C ALA A 72 2.19 1.15 2.86
N THR A 73 2.44 0.38 1.80
CA THR A 73 3.15 -0.91 1.89
C THR A 73 4.63 -0.71 2.21
N GLU A 74 5.28 0.28 1.61
CA GLU A 74 6.68 0.62 1.89
C GLU A 74 6.89 1.00 3.35
N ILE A 75 6.04 1.90 3.87
CA ILE A 75 6.17 2.39 5.25
C ILE A 75 5.90 1.29 6.26
N VAL A 76 4.83 0.50 6.06
CA VAL A 76 4.45 -0.53 7.04
C VAL A 76 5.45 -1.67 7.11
N PHE A 77 6.11 -1.98 5.99
CA PHE A 77 7.15 -3.00 5.94
C PHE A 77 8.44 -2.53 6.62
N VAL A 78 8.89 -1.30 6.37
CA VAL A 78 10.25 -0.87 6.78
C VAL A 78 10.28 -0.19 8.15
N SER A 79 9.18 0.45 8.57
CA SER A 79 9.18 1.29 9.77
C SER A 79 8.76 0.51 11.02
N ASP A 80 9.58 0.56 12.07
CA ASP A 80 9.18 0.14 13.43
C ASP A 80 8.45 1.24 14.20
N LEU A 81 8.70 2.49 13.82
CA LEU A 81 8.14 3.65 14.50
C LEU A 81 6.64 3.81 14.20
N ALA A 82 6.26 3.56 12.95
CA ALA A 82 4.89 3.71 12.48
C ALA A 82 4.29 2.41 11.93
N GLY A 83 5.13 1.52 11.39
CA GLY A 83 4.71 0.29 10.74
C GLY A 83 4.83 -0.94 11.62
N SER A 84 4.98 -2.10 10.97
CA SER A 84 5.14 -3.41 11.59
C SER A 84 6.56 -3.97 11.42
N GLY A 85 7.61 -3.17 11.19
CA GLY A 85 8.91 -3.67 10.73
C GLY A 85 9.48 -4.88 11.50
N VAL A 86 9.70 -4.75 12.81
CA VAL A 86 10.19 -5.83 13.70
C VAL A 86 9.24 -7.01 13.73
N GLU A 87 7.94 -6.75 13.65
CA GLU A 87 6.90 -7.77 13.70
C GLU A 87 6.55 -8.34 12.32
N TRP A 88 7.16 -7.84 11.24
CA TRP A 88 6.69 -8.10 9.87
C TRP A 88 6.73 -9.58 9.55
N SER A 89 7.86 -10.24 9.83
CA SER A 89 7.99 -11.68 9.63
C SER A 89 7.01 -12.47 10.51
N THR A 90 6.73 -11.99 11.73
CA THR A 90 5.83 -12.64 12.69
C THR A 90 4.36 -12.50 12.29
N THR A 91 3.93 -11.31 11.88
CA THR A 91 2.52 -11.02 11.58
C THR A 91 2.15 -11.49 10.17
N THR A 92 3.07 -11.38 9.20
CA THR A 92 2.80 -11.67 7.80
C THR A 92 3.30 -13.03 7.33
N GLY A 93 4.30 -13.61 7.99
CA GLY A 93 5.01 -14.79 7.52
C GLY A 93 6.01 -14.52 6.38
N PHE A 94 6.16 -13.27 5.94
CA PHE A 94 7.12 -12.90 4.89
C PHE A 94 8.46 -12.50 5.49
N SER A 95 9.55 -13.10 4.99
CA SER A 95 10.90 -12.64 5.34
C SER A 95 11.19 -11.25 4.75
N ASP A 96 12.04 -10.47 5.40
CA ASP A 96 12.50 -9.17 4.88
C ASP A 96 13.15 -9.30 3.50
N ALA A 97 14.00 -10.33 3.33
CA ALA A 97 14.72 -10.56 2.09
C ALA A 97 13.78 -10.90 0.92
N SER A 98 12.72 -11.68 1.14
CA SER A 98 11.70 -11.92 0.13
C SER A 98 10.86 -10.66 -0.12
N THR A 99 10.48 -9.97 0.96
CA THR A 99 9.62 -8.78 0.88
C THR A 99 10.27 -7.67 0.07
N ILE A 100 11.54 -7.35 0.33
CA ILE A 100 12.24 -6.28 -0.40
C ILE A 100 12.40 -6.62 -1.88
N ARG A 101 12.64 -7.89 -2.24
CA ARG A 101 12.74 -8.32 -3.64
C ARG A 101 11.40 -8.16 -4.37
N THR A 102 10.31 -8.61 -3.77
CA THR A 102 8.96 -8.48 -4.32
C THR A 102 8.56 -7.02 -4.42
N LEU A 103 8.81 -6.21 -3.39
CA LEU A 103 8.49 -4.78 -3.38
C LEU A 103 9.22 -4.02 -4.49
N ARG A 104 10.50 -4.33 -4.75
CA ARG A 104 11.25 -3.75 -5.87
C ARG A 104 10.69 -4.14 -7.24
N ALA A 105 10.14 -5.34 -7.37
CA ALA A 105 9.46 -5.75 -8.59
C ALA A 105 8.15 -4.97 -8.80
N VAL A 106 7.34 -4.84 -7.74
CA VAL A 106 6.11 -4.02 -7.74
C VAL A 106 6.42 -2.58 -8.13
N GLN A 107 7.41 -1.93 -7.51
CA GLN A 107 7.80 -0.56 -7.81
C GLN A 107 8.13 -0.36 -9.30
N ARG A 108 8.88 -1.28 -9.91
CA ARG A 108 9.21 -1.21 -11.34
C ARG A 108 7.98 -1.34 -12.23
N LYS A 109 7.05 -2.24 -11.89
CA LYS A 109 5.83 -2.47 -12.66
C LYS A 109 4.83 -1.31 -12.54
N LEU A 110 4.76 -0.70 -11.36
CA LEU A 110 3.87 0.43 -11.09
C LEU A 110 4.45 1.79 -11.50
N ALA A 111 5.75 1.88 -11.81
CA ALA A 111 6.44 3.15 -12.08
C ALA A 111 5.71 4.07 -13.07
N GLY A 112 5.14 3.51 -14.15
CA GLY A 112 4.37 4.30 -15.12
C GLY A 112 3.04 4.83 -14.57
N ALA A 113 2.38 4.06 -13.70
CA ALA A 113 1.12 4.46 -13.07
C ALA A 113 1.34 5.48 -11.95
N VAL A 114 2.39 5.32 -11.13
CA VAL A 114 2.62 6.17 -9.95
C VAL A 114 3.58 7.34 -10.18
N GLY A 115 4.26 7.38 -11.33
CA GLY A 115 5.26 8.41 -11.66
C GLY A 115 4.83 9.86 -11.37
N PRO A 116 3.58 10.28 -11.65
CA PRO A 116 3.10 11.63 -11.32
C PRO A 116 3.14 11.98 -9.82
N TYR A 117 3.20 10.98 -8.93
CA TYR A 117 3.16 11.13 -7.48
C TYR A 117 4.53 10.98 -6.79
N TYR A 118 5.63 10.78 -7.54
CA TYR A 118 6.96 10.74 -6.91
C TYR A 118 7.30 12.05 -6.22
N GLY A 119 7.60 11.97 -4.92
CA GLY A 119 7.86 13.13 -4.05
C GLY A 119 6.63 14.02 -3.81
N LYS A 120 5.43 13.57 -4.19
CA LYS A 120 4.19 14.35 -4.08
C LYS A 120 3.11 13.52 -3.37
N ARG A 121 2.19 14.22 -2.72
CA ARG A 121 1.03 13.59 -2.10
C ARG A 121 0.13 12.95 -3.16
N ALA A 122 -0.37 11.75 -2.88
CA ALA A 122 -1.36 11.07 -3.71
C ALA A 122 -2.77 11.70 -3.54
N SER A 123 -2.94 12.94 -4.00
CA SER A 123 -4.13 13.77 -3.75
C SER A 123 -5.25 13.64 -4.80
N GLY A 124 -5.31 12.52 -5.55
CA GLY A 124 -6.40 12.25 -6.49
C GLY A 124 -7.74 11.96 -5.78
N PRO A 125 -8.89 12.02 -6.50
CA PRO A 125 -10.20 11.71 -5.92
C PRO A 125 -10.16 10.34 -5.22
N LEU A 126 -10.62 10.29 -3.96
CA LEU A 126 -10.95 9.04 -3.31
C LEU A 126 -12.27 8.60 -3.94
N ALA A 127 -12.30 7.45 -4.62
CA ALA A 127 -13.56 6.98 -5.18
C ALA A 127 -14.55 6.75 -4.02
N SER A 128 -15.72 7.37 -4.13
CA SER A 128 -16.83 7.17 -3.19
C SER A 128 -17.16 5.68 -3.13
N SER A 129 -17.32 5.17 -1.91
CA SER A 129 -17.70 3.77 -1.64
C SER A 129 -19.09 3.45 -2.16
#